data_AF-A0A100YVW6-F1
#
_entry.id   AF-A0A100YVW6-F1
#
_cell.length_a   1.000
_cell.length_b   1.000
_cell.length_c   1.000
_cell.angle_alpha   90.00
_cell.angle_beta   90.00
_cell.angle_gamma   90.00
#
_symmetry.space_group_name_H-M   'P 1'
#
loop_
_entity.id
_entity.type
_entity.pdbx_description
1 polymer ?
#
loop_
_entity_poly.entity_id
_entity_poly.type
_entity_poly.pdbx_seq_one_letter_code
_entity_poly.pdbx_strand_id
1 'polypeptide(L)'
;MPNLTNESGAVMINSDAAASDIAKIKTAMQELTDAQDAIARLKNGAADMQGSIPTAIVEQCERLEKQISNLNSHLTAAQNLISQTVWKYTEMDAQLAQKIQGGSV
;
A
#
# COMPACT_ATOMS: atom_id res chain seq x y z
N MET A 1 11.24 -13.09 -4.45
CA MET A 1 10.36 -13.28 -5.62
C MET A 1 11.24 -13.73 -6.78
N PRO A 2 10.90 -14.81 -7.51
CA PRO A 2 11.73 -15.28 -8.60
C PRO A 2 11.62 -14.32 -9.78
N ASN A 3 12.78 -13.94 -10.33
CA ASN A 3 12.89 -13.09 -11.50
C ASN A 3 12.47 -13.90 -12.72
N LEU A 4 11.39 -13.52 -13.41
CA LEU A 4 10.88 -14.22 -14.59
C LEU A 4 11.51 -13.58 -15.84
N THR A 5 12.71 -14.01 -16.19
CA THR A 5 13.30 -13.71 -17.50
C THR A 5 12.67 -14.57 -18.58
N ASN A 6 12.30 -13.99 -19.73
CA ASN A 6 12.03 -14.79 -20.93
C ASN A 6 13.35 -15.11 -21.67
N GLU A 7 13.29 -16.01 -22.65
CA GLU A 7 14.45 -16.61 -23.34
C GLU A 7 15.38 -15.60 -24.05
N SER A 8 14.98 -14.33 -24.14
CA SER A 8 15.73 -13.23 -24.74
C SER A 8 16.51 -12.36 -23.73
N GLY A 9 16.42 -12.65 -22.44
CA GLY A 9 17.11 -11.90 -21.37
C GLY A 9 16.42 -10.60 -20.94
N ALA A 10 15.16 -10.37 -21.33
CA ALA A 10 14.36 -9.24 -20.84
C ALA A 10 13.89 -9.51 -19.40
N VAL A 11 14.01 -8.50 -18.52
CA VAL A 11 13.55 -8.58 -17.12
C VAL A 11 12.08 -8.20 -17.08
N MET A 12 11.20 -9.18 -17.31
CA MET A 12 9.77 -8.92 -17.39
C MET A 12 9.17 -8.71 -16.00
N ILE A 13 8.67 -7.51 -15.71
CA ILE A 13 7.74 -7.32 -14.60
C ILE A 13 6.38 -7.90 -14.99
N ASN A 14 5.78 -8.66 -14.07
CA ASN A 14 4.38 -9.03 -14.19
C ASN A 14 3.51 -7.84 -13.75
N SER A 15 3.12 -7.01 -14.72
CA SER A 15 2.30 -5.81 -14.51
C SER A 15 0.96 -6.14 -13.86
N ASP A 16 0.37 -7.27 -14.20
CA ASP A 16 -0.94 -7.70 -13.70
C ASP A 16 -0.86 -8.09 -12.23
N ALA A 17 0.20 -8.80 -11.84
CA ALA A 17 0.48 -9.12 -10.44
C ALA A 17 0.71 -7.85 -9.61
N ALA A 18 1.49 -6.89 -10.12
CA ALA A 18 1.73 -5.62 -9.44
C ALA A 18 0.45 -4.78 -9.30
N ALA A 19 -0.40 -4.74 -10.34
CA ALA A 19 -1.70 -4.08 -10.29
C ALA A 19 -2.64 -4.74 -9.27
N SER A 20 -2.66 -6.08 -9.23
CA SER A 20 -3.40 -6.85 -8.22
C SER A 20 -2.94 -6.52 -6.80
N ASP A 21 -1.63 -6.45 -6.56
CA ASP A 21 -1.08 -6.15 -5.23
C ASP A 21 -1.41 -4.72 -4.80
N ILE A 22 -1.31 -3.74 -5.72
CA ILE A 22 -1.77 -2.36 -5.47
C ILE A 22 -3.26 -2.33 -5.13
N ALA A 23 -4.09 -3.10 -5.84
CA ALA A 23 -5.53 -3.16 -5.55
C ALA A 23 -5.82 -3.68 -4.14
N LYS A 24 -5.13 -4.75 -3.71
CA LYS A 24 -5.25 -5.30 -2.34
C LYS A 24 -4.81 -4.28 -1.30
N ILE A 25 -3.71 -3.56 -1.53
CA ILE A 25 -3.24 -2.50 -0.63
C ILE A 25 -4.30 -1.40 -0.49
N LYS A 26 -4.91 -0.97 -1.59
CA LYS A 26 -6.00 0.03 -1.55
C LYS A 26 -7.21 -0.46 -0.76
N THR A 27 -7.61 -1.72 -0.94
CA THR A 27 -8.69 -2.32 -0.15
C THR A 27 -8.35 -2.32 1.35
N ALA A 28 -7.14 -2.74 1.72
CA ALA A 28 -6.70 -2.74 3.12
C ALA A 28 -6.67 -1.32 3.72
N MET A 29 -6.23 -0.31 2.97
CA MET A 29 -6.28 1.08 3.41
C MET A 29 -7.72 1.56 3.64
N GLN A 30 -8.66 1.16 2.78
CA GLN A 30 -10.08 1.50 2.95
C GLN A 30 -10.66 0.86 4.21
N GLU A 31 -10.39 -0.43 4.46
CA GLU A 31 -10.84 -1.11 5.67
C GLU A 31 -10.28 -0.46 6.94
N LEU A 32 -9.03 0.03 6.89
CA LEU A 32 -8.42 0.79 7.99
C LEU A 32 -9.09 2.15 8.19
N THR A 33 -9.47 2.85 7.12
CA THR A 33 -10.25 4.09 7.19
C THR A 33 -11.62 3.84 7.82
N ASP A 34 -12.33 2.79 7.40
CA ASP A 34 -13.64 2.44 7.96
C ASP A 34 -13.53 2.08 9.46
N ALA A 35 -12.45 1.39 9.86
CA ALA A 35 -12.16 1.11 11.26
C ALA A 35 -11.88 2.38 12.06
N GLN A 36 -11.18 3.35 11.48
CA GLN A 36 -10.91 4.65 12.10
C GLN A 36 -12.19 5.43 12.37
N ASP A 37 -13.13 5.43 11.41
CA ASP A 37 -14.45 6.04 11.56
C ASP A 37 -15.27 5.38 12.68
N ALA A 38 -15.22 4.05 12.77
CA ALA A 38 -15.89 3.31 13.85
C ALA A 38 -15.30 3.65 15.23
N ILE A 39 -13.97 3.77 15.33
CA ILE A 39 -13.29 4.17 16.57
C ILE A 39 -13.64 5.61 16.95
N ALA A 40 -13.69 6.53 15.99
CA ALA A 40 -14.08 7.92 16.24
C ALA A 40 -15.51 8.01 16.80
N ARG A 41 -16.45 7.20 16.27
CA ARG A 41 -17.82 7.11 16.81
C ARG A 41 -17.84 6.56 18.24
N LEU A 42 -17.04 5.54 18.53
CA LEU A 42 -16.90 4.99 19.89
C LEU A 42 -16.34 6.04 20.86
N LYS A 43 -15.29 6.75 20.47
CA LYS A 43 -14.67 7.84 21.23
C LYS A 43 -15.69 8.94 21.56
N ASN A 44 -16.45 9.37 20.56
CA ASN A 44 -17.49 10.40 20.74
C ASN A 44 -18.61 9.92 21.67
N GLY A 45 -19.06 8.66 21.54
CA GLY A 45 -20.07 8.09 22.43
C GLY A 45 -19.62 7.98 23.89
N ALA A 46 -18.31 7.82 24.13
CA ALA A 46 -17.74 7.81 25.47
C ALA A 46 -17.53 9.23 26.04
N ALA A 47 -17.42 10.27 25.21
CA ALA A 47 -17.11 11.62 25.64
C ALA A 47 -18.18 12.24 26.57
N ASP A 48 -19.43 11.82 26.43
CA ASP A 48 -20.57 12.33 27.23
C ASP A 48 -20.79 11.58 28.55
N MET A 49 -19.97 10.56 28.84
CA MET A 49 -20.12 9.72 30.02
C MET A 49 -19.21 10.19 31.17
N GLN A 50 -19.70 10.16 32.42
CA GLN A 50 -18.89 10.46 33.62
C GLN A 50 -18.34 9.19 34.28
N GLY A 51 -17.10 9.25 34.78
CA GLY A 51 -16.43 8.18 35.51
C GLY A 51 -15.09 7.76 34.90
N SER A 52 -14.48 6.69 35.42
CA SER A 52 -13.17 6.19 34.96
C SER A 52 -13.25 5.29 33.71
N ILE A 53 -14.40 4.64 33.49
CA ILE A 53 -14.63 3.76 32.32
C ILE A 53 -14.56 4.54 30.99
N PRO A 54 -15.20 5.72 30.86
CA PRO A 54 -15.11 6.54 29.66
C PRO A 54 -13.69 7.01 29.34
N THR A 55 -12.91 7.40 30.36
CA THR A 55 -11.50 7.80 30.19
C THR A 55 -10.67 6.66 29.60
N ALA A 56 -10.81 5.44 30.12
CA ALA A 56 -10.10 4.28 29.57
C ALA A 56 -10.50 3.96 28.13
N ILE A 57 -11.78 4.16 27.76
CA ILE A 57 -12.25 3.99 26.38
C ILE A 57 -11.60 5.03 25.46
N VAL A 58 -11.56 6.30 25.87
CA VAL A 58 -10.95 7.38 25.08
C VAL A 58 -9.46 7.12 24.86
N GLU A 59 -8.69 6.77 25.90
CA GLU A 59 -7.26 6.44 25.79
C GLU A 59 -7.02 5.25 24.83
N GLN A 60 -7.89 4.23 24.92
CA GLN A 60 -7.82 3.07 24.06
C GLN A 60 -8.12 3.40 22.59
N CYS A 61 -9.11 4.27 22.34
CA CYS A 61 -9.44 4.76 21.02
C CYS A 61 -8.27 5.53 20.40
N GLU A 62 -7.66 6.44 21.17
CA GLU A 62 -6.50 7.23 20.68
C GLU A 62 -5.29 6.34 20.33
N ARG A 63 -5.05 5.29 21.12
CA ARG A 63 -4.00 4.32 20.80
C ARG A 63 -4.29 3.60 19.49
N LEU A 64 -5.53 3.18 19.26
CA LEU A 64 -5.94 2.48 18.04
C LEU A 64 -5.89 3.42 16.82
N GLU A 65 -6.36 4.66 16.95
CA GLU A 65 -6.27 5.68 15.89
C GLU A 65 -4.81 5.88 15.44
N LYS A 66 -3.88 5.98 16.39
CA LYS A 66 -2.44 6.11 16.09
C LYS A 66 -1.88 4.88 15.39
N GLN A 67 -2.29 3.67 15.80
CA GLN A 67 -1.86 2.43 15.15
C GLN A 67 -2.36 2.34 13.71
N ILE A 68 -3.63 2.69 13.47
CA ILE A 68 -4.22 2.73 12.12
C ILE A 68 -3.49 3.76 11.24
N SER A 69 -3.20 4.96 11.76
CA SER A 69 -2.45 5.97 11.03
C SER A 69 -1.07 5.47 10.59
N ASN A 70 -0.36 4.73 11.46
CA ASN A 70 0.94 4.15 11.12
C ASN A 70 0.82 3.07 10.05
N LEU A 71 -0.20 2.20 10.14
CA LEU A 71 -0.45 1.15 9.16
C LEU A 71 -0.76 1.74 7.77
N ASN A 72 -1.61 2.76 7.72
CA ASN A 72 -1.93 3.47 6.47
C ASN A 72 -0.69 4.11 5.84
N SER A 73 0.21 4.68 6.65
CA SER A 73 1.48 5.23 6.16
C SER A 73 2.38 4.13 5.56
N HIS A 74 2.52 2.99 6.23
CA HIS A 74 3.31 1.86 5.72
C HIS A 74 2.73 1.27 4.43
N LEU A 75 1.40 1.14 4.35
CA LEU A 75 0.71 0.66 3.14
C LEU A 75 0.89 1.63 1.97
N THR A 76 0.81 2.94 2.23
CA THR A 76 1.09 3.98 1.22
C THR A 76 2.54 3.87 0.72
N ALA A 77 3.50 3.67 1.62
CA ALA A 77 4.90 3.47 1.25
C ALA A 77 5.09 2.20 0.39
N ALA A 78 4.44 1.10 0.75
CA ALA A 78 4.47 -0.14 -0.03
C ALA A 78 3.89 0.04 -1.43
N GLN A 79 2.72 0.71 -1.56
CA GLN A 79 2.12 1.03 -2.86
C GLN A 79 3.08 1.86 -3.73
N ASN A 80 3.74 2.85 -3.14
CA ASN A 80 4.69 3.71 -3.84
C ASN A 80 5.91 2.92 -4.33
N LEU A 81 6.45 2.02 -3.51
CA LEU A 81 7.57 1.15 -3.88
C LEU A 81 7.21 0.23 -5.04
N ILE A 82 6.02 -0.39 -5.01
CA ILE A 82 5.56 -1.23 -6.12
C ILE A 82 5.45 -0.40 -7.40
N SER A 83 4.83 0.77 -7.32
CA SER A 83 4.62 1.66 -8.48
C SER A 83 5.94 2.14 -9.09
N GLN A 84 6.90 2.56 -8.26
CA GLN A 84 8.24 2.96 -8.70
C GLN A 84 9.00 1.80 -9.35
N THR A 85 8.86 0.59 -8.78
CA THR A 85 9.50 -0.61 -9.30
C THR A 85 8.93 -0.96 -10.69
N VAL A 86 7.60 -0.98 -10.84
CA VAL A 86 6.92 -1.18 -12.14
C VAL A 86 7.40 -0.17 -13.19
N TRP A 87 7.44 1.11 -12.83
CA TRP A 87 7.89 2.16 -13.74
C TRP A 87 9.34 1.96 -14.19
N LYS A 88 10.25 1.71 -13.22
CA LYS A 88 11.68 1.53 -13.50
C LYS A 88 11.94 0.36 -14.44
N TYR A 89 11.30 -0.79 -14.23
CA TYR A 89 11.50 -1.95 -15.11
C TYR A 89 10.86 -1.74 -16.49
N THR A 90 9.71 -1.06 -16.55
CA THR A 90 9.09 -0.70 -17.84
C THR A 90 9.99 0.20 -18.67
N GLU A 91 10.66 1.17 -18.03
CA GLU A 91 11.65 2.03 -18.68
C GLU A 91 12.89 1.24 -19.16
N MET A 92 13.41 0.34 -18.32
CA MET A 92 14.53 -0.52 -18.67
C MET A 92 14.21 -1.43 -19.86
N ASP A 93 13.01 -2.02 -19.89
CA ASP A 93 12.55 -2.85 -21.01
C ASP A 93 12.44 -2.04 -22.31
N ALA A 94 11.93 -0.80 -22.25
CA ALA A 94 11.87 0.09 -23.41
C ALA A 94 13.27 0.44 -23.95
N GLN A 95 14.23 0.73 -23.06
CA GLN A 95 15.62 1.02 -23.45
C GLN A 95 16.31 -0.21 -24.06
N LEU A 96 16.09 -1.40 -23.48
CA LEU A 96 16.61 -2.66 -24.02
C LEU A 96 16.03 -2.96 -25.40
N ALA A 97 14.71 -2.80 -25.58
CA ALA A 97 14.05 -2.98 -26.88
C ALA A 97 14.64 -2.04 -27.96
N GLN A 98 14.87 -0.77 -27.61
CA GLN A 98 15.52 0.19 -28.52
C GLN A 98 16.96 -0.22 -28.88
N LYS A 99 17.75 -0.72 -27.92
CA LYS A 99 19.13 -1.18 -28.19
C LYS A 99 19.17 -2.42 -29.07
N ILE A 100 18.24 -3.37 -28.88
CA ILE A 100 18.15 -4.57 -29.71
C ILE A 100 17.74 -4.18 -31.15
N GLN A 101 16.78 -3.26 -31.31
CA GLN A 101 16.35 -2.79 -32.63
C GLN A 101 17.42 -1.91 -33.32
N GLY A 102 18.17 -1.10 -32.56
CA GLY A 102 19.24 -0.25 -33.09
C GLY A 102 20.58 -0.96 -33.31
N GLY A 103 20.76 -2.18 -32.79
CA GLY A 103 21.96 -2.99 -32.95
C GLY A 103 21.96 -3.92 -34.16
N SER A 104 20.92 -3.88 -34.99
CA SER A 104 20.87 -4.60 -36.28
C SER A 104 21.42 -3.72 -37.41
N VAL A 105 22.74 -3.57 -37.48
CA VAL A 105 23.49 -3.08 -38.65
C VAL A 105 24.77 -3.88 -38.84
#